data_AF-A0A834I3B5-F1
#
_entry.id   AF-A0A834I3B5-F1
#
_cell.length_a   1.000
_cell.length_b   1.000
_cell.length_c   1.000
_cell.angle_alpha   90.00
_cell.angle_beta   90.00
_cell.angle_gamma   90.00
#
_symmetry.space_group_name_H-M   'P 1'
#
loop_
_entity.id
_entity.type
_entity.pdbx_description
1 polymer ?
#
loop_
_entity_poly.entity_id
_entity_poly.type
_entity_poly.pdbx_seq_one_letter_code
_entity_poly.pdbx_strand_id
1 'polypeptide(L)'
;MKTYSRKKVGENVEQIVDLDDVCRLCMGKEEELISIFNNDESVPLTLRIMACVALEVFEGDGLPDKICHPCKFQLEKSYNFRKKCEQSDMKLRLHLKDVRERIGDIIIERDSGDDSQSYEMEIEDIQGDGTTISKQLETDNIEPSTEEDLV
;
A
#
# COMPACT_ATOMS: atom_id res chain seq x y z
N MET A 1 39.54 12.59 -57.31
CA MET A 1 39.42 13.17 -55.95
C MET A 1 38.80 12.14 -55.02
N LYS A 2 39.39 11.86 -53.84
CA LYS A 2 38.79 10.98 -52.82
C LYS A 2 37.97 11.85 -51.86
N THR A 3 36.65 11.68 -51.85
CA THR A 3 35.76 12.37 -50.90
C THR A 3 35.74 11.56 -49.61
N TYR A 4 36.36 12.11 -48.56
CA TYR A 4 36.32 11.50 -47.24
C TYR A 4 34.96 11.81 -46.60
N SER A 5 34.11 10.79 -46.51
CA SER A 5 32.91 10.84 -45.66
C SER A 5 33.34 10.93 -44.20
N ARG A 6 33.11 12.07 -43.57
CA ARG A 6 33.18 12.20 -42.10
C ARG A 6 32.11 11.31 -41.48
N LYS A 7 32.52 10.25 -40.78
CA LYS A 7 31.64 9.57 -39.81
C LYS A 7 31.21 10.63 -38.78
N LYS A 8 29.90 10.87 -38.65
CA LYS A 8 29.34 11.59 -37.51
C LYS A 8 29.63 10.76 -36.26
N VAL A 9 30.36 11.34 -35.32
CA VAL A 9 30.58 10.76 -33.99
C VAL A 9 29.23 10.84 -33.28
N GLY A 10 28.72 9.69 -32.83
CA GLY A 10 27.50 9.64 -32.03
C GLY A 10 27.77 10.28 -30.68
N GLU A 11 27.22 11.47 -30.47
CA GLU A 11 27.16 12.10 -29.16
C GLU A 11 26.14 11.32 -28.33
N ASN A 12 26.62 10.51 -27.38
CA ASN A 12 25.79 10.10 -26.25
C ASN A 12 25.60 11.35 -25.38
N VAL A 13 24.58 12.13 -25.71
CA VAL A 13 24.13 13.24 -24.87
C VAL A 13 23.33 12.59 -23.74
N GLU A 14 23.85 12.66 -22.52
CA GLU A 14 23.09 12.32 -21.32
C GLU A 14 21.81 13.19 -21.33
N GLN A 15 20.67 12.55 -21.53
CA GLN A 15 19.41 13.24 -21.71
C GLN A 15 18.94 13.76 -20.34
N ILE A 16 18.99 15.08 -20.16
CA ILE A 16 18.51 15.76 -18.96
C ILE A 16 17.00 15.49 -18.83
N VAL A 17 16.58 14.97 -17.69
CA VAL A 17 15.16 14.68 -17.38
C VAL A 17 14.53 15.95 -16.83
N ASP A 18 13.42 16.36 -17.44
CA ASP A 18 12.56 17.40 -16.88
C ASP A 18 11.73 16.80 -15.73
N LEU A 19 11.93 17.30 -14.52
CA LEU A 19 11.27 16.80 -13.31
C LEU A 19 9.80 17.19 -13.25
N ASP A 20 9.37 18.20 -14.01
CA ASP A 20 7.99 18.68 -14.03
C ASP A 20 7.05 17.74 -14.81
N ASP A 21 7.62 16.91 -15.69
CA ASP A 21 6.92 16.04 -16.65
C ASP A 21 7.02 14.53 -16.30
N VAL A 22 7.55 14.18 -15.12
CA VAL A 22 7.74 12.79 -14.71
C VAL A 22 7.02 12.45 -13.41
N CYS A 23 6.48 11.23 -13.35
CA CYS A 23 5.87 10.70 -12.15
C CYS A 23 6.93 10.38 -11.08
N ARG A 24 6.71 10.84 -9.84
CA ARG A 24 7.58 10.56 -8.70
C ARG A 24 7.77 9.09 -8.36
N LEU A 25 6.77 8.24 -8.63
CA LEU A 25 6.80 6.83 -8.24
C LEU A 25 7.37 5.90 -9.33
N CYS A 26 7.18 6.23 -10.61
CA CYS A 26 7.60 5.35 -11.71
C CYS A 26 8.54 5.98 -12.73
N MET A 27 8.84 7.29 -12.61
CA MET A 27 9.58 8.09 -13.61
C MET A 27 8.97 8.11 -15.02
N GLY A 28 7.74 7.62 -15.18
CA GLY A 28 7.00 7.66 -16.43
C GLY A 28 6.58 9.09 -16.77
N LYS A 29 6.64 9.42 -18.06
CA LYS A 29 6.11 10.66 -18.62
C LYS A 29 4.67 10.48 -18.99
N GLU A 30 3.81 11.37 -18.52
CA GLU A 30 2.37 11.34 -18.75
C GLU A 30 1.89 12.76 -19.03
N GLU A 31 0.82 12.90 -19.83
CA GLU A 31 0.26 14.21 -20.19
C GLU A 31 -0.33 14.93 -18.98
N GLU A 32 -0.89 14.18 -18.02
CA GLU A 32 -1.50 14.70 -16.81
C GLU A 32 -0.89 14.05 -15.57
N LEU A 33 -0.37 14.91 -14.69
CA LEU A 33 0.24 14.55 -13.42
C LEU A 33 -0.50 15.26 -12.28
N ILE A 34 -0.60 14.58 -11.14
CA ILE A 34 -1.38 14.99 -9.98
C ILE A 34 -0.42 15.37 -8.87
N SER A 35 -0.56 16.55 -8.29
CA SER A 35 0.26 16.98 -7.15
C SER A 35 0.10 16.02 -5.97
N ILE A 36 1.23 15.61 -5.38
CA ILE A 36 1.30 14.77 -4.19
C ILE A 36 0.81 15.53 -2.95
N PHE A 37 0.96 16.86 -2.94
CA PHE A 37 0.72 17.71 -1.79
C PHE A 37 -0.68 18.35 -1.79
N ASN A 38 -1.61 17.82 -2.60
CA ASN A 38 -3.00 18.25 -2.55
C ASN A 38 -3.72 17.70 -1.30
N ASN A 39 -4.45 18.58 -0.59
CA ASN A 39 -5.13 18.29 0.67
C ASN A 39 -6.66 18.04 0.53
N ASP A 40 -7.13 17.83 -0.70
CA ASP A 40 -8.56 17.58 -0.97
C ASP A 40 -9.06 16.21 -0.47
N GLU A 41 -8.16 15.28 -0.14
CA GLU A 41 -8.50 13.93 0.31
C GLU A 41 -8.36 13.76 1.83
N SER A 42 -9.21 12.91 2.43
CA SER A 42 -9.22 12.68 3.90
C SER A 42 -7.91 12.11 4.44
N VAL A 43 -7.16 11.37 3.62
CA VAL A 43 -5.82 10.89 3.93
C VAL A 43 -4.87 11.39 2.83
N PRO A 44 -3.89 12.24 3.17
CA PRO A 44 -2.90 12.76 2.23
C PRO A 44 -2.18 11.67 1.42
N LEU A 45 -1.83 11.97 0.16
CA LEU A 45 -1.09 11.05 -0.69
C LEU A 45 0.29 10.71 -0.09
N THR A 46 0.97 11.67 0.52
CA THR A 46 2.24 11.46 1.22
C THR A 46 2.16 10.33 2.25
N LEU A 47 1.10 10.31 3.08
CA LEU A 47 0.89 9.27 4.08
C LEU A 47 0.58 7.91 3.45
N ARG A 48 -0.19 7.88 2.35
CA ARG A 48 -0.46 6.63 1.62
C ARG A 48 0.80 6.07 0.99
N ILE A 49 1.64 6.93 0.40
CA ILE A 49 2.93 6.55 -0.18
C ILE A 49 3.79 5.91 0.91
N MET A 50 3.96 6.58 2.05
CA MET A 50 4.74 6.03 3.16
C MET A 50 4.17 4.69 3.66
N ALA A 51 2.86 4.60 3.86
CA ALA A 51 2.21 3.38 4.34
C ALA A 51 2.31 2.20 3.36
N CYS A 52 2.26 2.43 2.04
CA CYS A 52 2.17 1.34 1.07
C CYS A 52 3.51 0.96 0.43
N VAL A 53 4.42 1.92 0.26
CA VAL A 53 5.68 1.71 -0.47
C VAL A 53 6.93 2.09 0.34
N ALA A 54 6.77 2.54 1.59
CA ALA A 54 7.87 2.89 2.50
C ALA A 54 8.83 3.95 1.91
N LEU A 55 8.27 4.94 1.22
CA LEU A 55 8.99 6.10 0.72
C LEU A 55 8.56 7.36 1.47
N GLU A 56 9.55 8.12 1.96
CA GLU A 56 9.32 9.44 2.51
C GLU A 56 9.25 10.47 1.39
N VAL A 57 8.19 11.28 1.40
CA VAL A 57 7.97 12.35 0.43
C VAL A 57 7.60 13.62 1.19
N PHE A 58 8.38 14.68 0.96
CA PHE A 58 8.22 15.97 1.61
C PHE A 58 8.42 17.10 0.60
N GLU A 59 7.73 18.22 0.83
CA GLU A 59 7.87 19.39 -0.04
C GLU A 59 9.32 19.89 -0.02
N GLY A 60 9.88 20.17 -1.21
CA GLY A 60 11.22 20.72 -1.34
C GLY A 60 12.36 19.70 -1.24
N ASP A 61 12.09 18.40 -1.37
CA ASP A 61 13.12 17.34 -1.40
C ASP A 61 13.96 17.30 -2.70
N GLY A 62 13.69 18.20 -3.64
CA GLY A 62 14.43 18.32 -4.91
C GLY A 62 14.06 17.25 -5.94
N LEU A 63 12.97 16.52 -5.73
CA LEU A 63 12.48 15.46 -6.60
C LEU A 63 11.06 15.79 -7.11
N PRO A 64 10.51 15.06 -8.10
CA PRO A 64 9.19 15.35 -8.65
C PRO A 64 8.11 15.41 -7.58
N ASP A 65 7.24 16.41 -7.66
CA ASP A 65 6.17 16.71 -6.70
C ASP A 65 4.80 16.17 -7.14
N LYS A 66 4.76 15.43 -8.25
CA LYS A 66 3.54 14.87 -8.84
C LYS A 66 3.64 13.36 -9.11
N ILE A 67 2.49 12.70 -9.17
CA ILE A 67 2.34 11.30 -9.58
C ILE A 67 1.37 11.18 -10.76
N CYS A 68 1.55 10.16 -11.60
CA CYS A 68 0.60 9.87 -12.66
C CYS A 68 -0.65 9.13 -12.15
N HIS A 69 -1.72 9.17 -12.95
CA HIS A 69 -2.97 8.46 -12.67
C HIS A 69 -2.80 6.95 -12.41
N PRO A 70 -2.03 6.19 -13.21
CA PRO A 70 -1.79 4.77 -12.93
C PRO A 70 -1.17 4.51 -11.55
N CYS A 71 -0.18 5.33 -11.17
CA CYS A 71 0.46 5.21 -9.86
C CYS A 71 -0.49 5.59 -8.72
N LYS A 72 -1.29 6.66 -8.87
CA LYS A 72 -2.32 7.03 -7.89
C LYS A 72 -3.34 5.90 -7.69
N PHE A 73 -3.86 5.34 -8.79
CA PHE A 73 -4.84 4.26 -8.74
C PHE A 73 -4.28 3.00 -8.07
N GLN A 74 -3.05 2.61 -8.41
CA GLN A 74 -2.39 1.47 -7.77
C GLN A 74 -2.16 1.73 -6.28
N LEU A 75 -1.76 2.95 -5.92
CA LEU A 75 -1.56 3.36 -4.54
C LEU A 75 -2.85 3.29 -3.72
N GLU A 76 -3.97 3.76 -4.27
CA GLU A 76 -5.30 3.66 -3.64
C GLU A 76 -5.73 2.21 -3.42
N LYS A 77 -5.54 1.36 -4.44
CA LYS A 77 -5.80 -0.08 -4.32
C LYS A 77 -4.95 -0.72 -3.22
N SER A 78 -3.65 -0.44 -3.22
CA SER A 78 -2.73 -0.95 -2.21
C SER A 78 -3.09 -0.47 -0.80
N TYR A 79 -3.50 0.79 -0.65
CA TYR A 79 -3.90 1.36 0.64
C TYR A 79 -5.17 0.71 1.19
N ASN A 80 -6.17 0.49 0.33
CA ASN A 80 -7.40 -0.20 0.71
C ASN A 80 -7.14 -1.67 1.06
N PHE A 81 -6.25 -2.34 0.30
CA PHE A 81 -5.84 -3.70 0.60
C PHE A 81 -5.12 -3.79 1.94
N ARG A 82 -4.18 -2.87 2.22
CA ARG A 82 -3.50 -2.78 3.52
C ARG A 82 -4.50 -2.66 4.67
N LYS A 83 -5.46 -1.73 4.59
CA LYS A 83 -6.51 -1.57 5.61
C LYS A 83 -7.32 -2.85 5.83
N LYS A 84 -7.67 -3.54 4.75
CA LYS A 84 -8.37 -4.83 4.83
C LYS A 84 -7.54 -5.88 5.57
N CYS A 85 -6.24 -5.96 5.29
CA CYS A 85 -5.31 -6.86 5.99
C CYS A 85 -5.17 -6.50 7.47
N GLU A 86 -5.00 -5.22 7.81
CA GLU A 86 -4.90 -4.75 9.21
C GLU A 86 -6.17 -5.11 10.00
N GLN A 87 -7.35 -4.87 9.42
CA GLN A 87 -8.62 -5.25 10.05
C GLN A 87 -8.77 -6.77 10.21
N SER A 88 -8.31 -7.54 9.23
CA SER A 88 -8.34 -9.00 9.28
C SER A 88 -7.41 -9.53 10.38
N ASP A 89 -6.17 -9.04 10.45
CA ASP A 89 -5.19 -9.43 11.47
C ASP A 89 -5.69 -9.09 12.87
N MET A 90 -6.24 -7.89 13.06
CA MET A 90 -6.87 -7.50 14.33
C MET A 90 -7.98 -8.46 14.75
N LYS A 91 -8.91 -8.79 13.84
CA LYS A 91 -10.02 -9.73 14.12
C LYS A 91 -9.50 -11.13 14.45
N LEU A 92 -8.49 -11.62 13.72
CA LEU A 92 -7.88 -12.92 13.98
C LEU A 92 -7.19 -12.98 15.35
N ARG A 93 -6.49 -11.92 15.75
CA ARG A 93 -5.87 -11.82 17.09
C ARG A 93 -6.90 -11.79 18.20
N LEU A 94 -8.00 -11.06 18.02
CA LEU A 94 -9.11 -11.05 18.98
C LEU A 94 -9.74 -12.45 19.11
N HIS A 95 -10.00 -13.12 17.99
CA HIS A 95 -10.52 -14.49 18.01
C HIS A 95 -9.56 -15.46 18.71
N LEU A 96 -8.25 -15.34 18.50
CA LEU A 96 -7.26 -16.17 19.19
C LEU A 96 -7.28 -15.94 20.70
N LYS A 97 -7.45 -14.69 21.15
CA LYS A 97 -7.58 -14.35 22.57
C LYS A 97 -8.84 -14.99 23.18
N ASP A 98 -9.99 -14.85 22.51
CA ASP A 98 -11.26 -15.45 22.94
C ASP A 98 -11.17 -16.98 23.05
N VAL A 99 -10.49 -17.64 22.10
CA VAL A 99 -10.29 -19.09 22.10
C VAL A 99 -9.44 -19.52 23.30
N ARG A 100 -8.33 -18.81 23.57
CA ARG A 100 -7.45 -19.09 24.73
C ARG A 100 -8.20 -18.95 26.06
N GLU A 101 -9.03 -17.92 26.20
CA GLU A 101 -9.84 -17.71 27.40
C GLU A 101 -10.90 -18.80 27.62
N ARG A 102 -11.43 -19.40 26.54
CA ARG A 102 -12.48 -20.43 26.61
C ARG A 102 -11.96 -21.86 26.75
N ILE A 103 -10.86 -22.19 26.07
CA ILE A 103 -10.34 -23.57 25.97
C ILE A 103 -9.16 -23.80 26.93
N GLY A 104 -8.54 -22.74 27.45
CA GLY A 104 -7.24 -22.81 28.12
C GLY A 104 -6.11 -22.92 27.11
N ASP A 105 -4.85 -22.80 27.57
CA ASP A 105 -3.68 -22.87 26.70
C ASP A 105 -3.59 -24.25 26.00
N ILE A 106 -4.01 -24.30 24.74
CA ILE A 106 -3.55 -25.36 23.85
C ILE A 106 -2.05 -25.10 23.66
N ILE A 107 -1.21 -25.93 24.29
CA ILE A 107 0.23 -25.96 24.04
C ILE A 107 0.41 -26.35 22.57
N ILE A 108 0.46 -25.37 21.69
CA ILE A 108 1.04 -25.55 20.36
C ILE A 108 2.53 -25.52 20.61
N GLU A 109 3.14 -26.71 20.71
CA GLU A 109 4.60 -26.85 20.69
C GLU A 109 5.10 -26.26 19.36
N ARG A 110 5.41 -24.96 19.38
CA ARG A 110 6.22 -24.32 18.35
C ARG A 110 7.64 -24.74 18.65
N ASP A 111 8.20 -25.58 17.80
CA ASP A 111 9.63 -25.89 17.80
C ASP A 111 10.37 -24.55 17.64
N SER A 112 10.84 -24.03 18.77
CA SER A 112 11.27 -22.65 18.93
C SER A 112 12.76 -22.59 18.65
N GLY A 113 13.10 -22.10 17.46
CA GLY A 113 14.37 -21.43 17.23
C GLY A 113 14.12 -19.93 17.15
N ASP A 114 14.63 -19.22 18.15
CA ASP A 114 15.10 -17.83 18.09
C ASP A 114 14.19 -16.68 18.62
N ASP A 115 14.91 -15.64 19.03
CA ASP A 115 14.81 -14.80 20.24
C ASP A 115 13.69 -13.76 20.28
N SER A 116 13.20 -13.46 21.49
CA SER A 116 12.09 -12.53 21.75
C SER A 116 12.60 -11.14 22.14
N GLN A 117 12.28 -10.13 21.33
CA GLN A 117 12.09 -8.77 21.83
C GLN A 117 10.65 -8.35 21.53
N SER A 118 9.82 -8.35 22.58
CA SER A 118 8.47 -7.83 22.54
C SER A 118 8.51 -6.30 22.67
N TYR A 119 8.14 -5.60 21.59
CA TYR A 119 7.75 -4.20 21.69
C TYR A 119 6.26 -4.14 22.01
N GLU A 120 5.93 -3.63 23.19
CA GLU A 120 4.56 -3.23 23.54
C GLU A 120 4.20 -1.98 22.74
N MET A 121 3.08 -2.02 22.01
CA MET A 121 2.51 -0.84 21.36
C MET A 121 1.24 -0.46 22.14
N GLU A 122 1.32 0.63 22.90
CA GLU A 122 0.15 1.26 23.53
C GLU A 122 -0.71 1.88 22.43
N ILE A 123 -1.95 1.42 22.27
CA ILE A 123 -2.94 2.03 21.38
C ILE A 123 -3.80 2.94 22.25
N GLU A 124 -3.75 4.25 22.01
CA GLU A 124 -4.68 5.22 22.57
C GLU A 124 -6.07 5.07 21.91
N ASP A 125 -7.11 4.99 22.74
CA ASP A 125 -8.50 4.80 22.33
C ASP A 125 -9.00 5.97 21.47
N ILE A 126 -9.22 5.73 20.18
CA ILE A 126 -10.07 6.61 19.35
C ILE A 126 -11.52 6.18 19.59
N GLN A 127 -12.24 6.97 20.40
CA GLN A 127 -13.67 6.80 20.64
C GLN A 127 -14.45 6.85 19.33
N GLY A 128 -15.08 5.74 18.96
CA GLY A 128 -15.97 5.64 17.81
C GLY A 128 -17.01 4.54 18.00
N ASP A 129 -18.24 4.98 18.25
CA ASP A 129 -19.53 4.26 18.29
C ASP A 129 -19.55 2.80 17.77
N GLY A 130 -19.94 1.87 18.65
CA GLY A 130 -20.04 0.44 18.38
C GLY A 130 -21.16 -0.21 19.19
N THR A 131 -22.36 -0.12 18.65
CA THR A 131 -23.61 -0.79 19.05
C THR A 131 -23.41 -2.27 19.44
N THR A 132 -23.98 -2.66 20.58
CA THR A 132 -24.09 -4.03 21.08
C THR A 132 -24.81 -4.93 20.06
N ILE A 133 -24.13 -5.96 19.54
CA ILE A 133 -24.80 -7.08 18.86
C ILE A 133 -24.40 -8.38 19.55
N SER A 134 -25.29 -8.80 20.44
CA SER A 134 -25.37 -10.14 21.00
C SER A 134 -25.75 -11.18 19.93
N LYS A 135 -24.99 -12.29 19.92
CA LYS A 135 -25.35 -13.66 19.51
C LYS A 135 -26.48 -13.85 18.48
N GLN A 136 -26.14 -14.45 17.34
CA GLN A 136 -26.79 -15.67 16.84
C GLN A 136 -25.94 -16.33 15.75
N LEU A 137 -25.53 -17.57 16.02
CA LEU A 137 -25.09 -18.53 15.02
C LEU A 137 -26.36 -19.14 14.40
N GLU A 138 -26.55 -18.97 13.10
CA GLU A 138 -27.28 -19.93 12.27
C GLU A 138 -26.46 -20.17 11.00
N THR A 139 -26.18 -21.44 10.77
CA THR A 139 -25.38 -21.99 9.68
C THR A 139 -26.20 -22.16 8.41
N ASP A 140 -25.51 -21.93 7.29
CA ASP A 140 -25.66 -22.53 5.96
C ASP A 140 -26.91 -22.23 5.12
N ASN A 141 -26.69 -21.47 4.03
CA ASN A 141 -26.96 -21.88 2.65
C ASN A 141 -26.61 -20.73 1.68
N ILE A 142 -25.44 -20.79 1.02
CA ILE A 142 -25.22 -20.08 -0.25
C ILE A 142 -24.46 -21.01 -1.19
N GLU A 143 -25.14 -21.40 -2.27
CA GLU A 143 -24.61 -22.17 -3.40
C GLU A 143 -23.45 -21.45 -4.11
N PRO A 144 -22.52 -22.19 -4.76
CA PRO A 144 -21.40 -21.59 -5.47
C PRO A 144 -21.88 -20.98 -6.80
N SER A 145 -21.77 -19.67 -6.96
CA SER A 145 -21.97 -19.01 -8.25
C SER A 145 -20.78 -19.28 -9.18
N THR A 146 -21.09 -19.85 -10.35
CA THR A 146 -20.19 -20.22 -11.43
C THR A 146 -19.54 -19.02 -12.12
N GLU A 147 -18.33 -19.27 -12.64
CA GLU A 147 -17.60 -18.44 -13.60
C GLU A 147 -18.38 -18.30 -14.92
N GLU A 148 -18.47 -17.06 -15.45
CA GLU A 148 -18.75 -16.62 -16.84
C GLU A 148 -18.98 -15.09 -16.71
N ASP A 149 -18.19 -14.17 -17.27
CA ASP A 149 -17.90 -14.00 -18.69
C ASP A 149 -16.55 -13.30 -18.95
N LEU A 150 -15.78 -13.95 -19.82
CA LEU A 150 -14.81 -13.34 -20.73
C LEU A 150 -15.54 -13.06 -22.05
N VAL A 151 -15.83 -11.78 -22.36
CA VAL A 151 -15.81 -11.22 -23.73
C VAL A 151 -15.46 -9.73 -23.63
#